data_AF-A0A9E3YE12-F1
#
_entry.id   AF-A0A9E3YE12-F1
#
_cell.length_a   1.000
_cell.length_b   1.000
_cell.length_c   1.000
_cell.angle_alpha   90.00
_cell.angle_beta   90.00
_cell.angle_gamma   90.00
#
_symmetry.space_group_name_H-M   'P 1'
#
loop_
_entity.id
_entity.type
_entity.pdbx_description
1 polymer ?
#
loop_
_entity_poly.entity_id
_entity_poly.type
_entity_poly.pdbx_seq_one_letter_code
_entity_poly.pdbx_strand_id
1 'polypeptide(L)'
;MTTPNRALEHNSKLFEGFESLTFDDLLVVPGWSELLPHEVDVSTSLAGMGLGVPLLSAAMDTVTEAPLAIALAREGGIGVLHRNLSVEDQADHVERVKLSQSGMITAPVSLPPTASLADAELVMSRHKISGVPICDPSGVLVGILTNRDVRFCTSADDARPVSDFMTSEGLVTAPLGTTLDEAVQILHRHRIEKLPLVDTAGRLGGLITVKDINKRIEKPNASLDEQGRLRVGAAVGVTDTVERVEALADKGVDFVVIDTAHGHT
;
A
#
# COMPACT_ATOMS: atom_id res chain seq x y z
N MET A 1 23.55 42.88 21.45
CA MET A 1 22.54 43.61 20.65
C MET A 1 22.42 42.88 19.32
N THR A 2 21.47 41.96 19.24
CA THR A 2 21.15 41.22 18.02
C THR A 2 20.53 42.20 17.03
N THR A 3 21.25 42.48 15.94
CA THR A 3 20.72 43.20 14.79
C THR A 3 19.41 42.53 14.36
N PRO A 4 18.30 43.27 14.12
CA PRO A 4 17.13 42.70 13.48
C PRO A 4 17.58 41.97 12.23
N ASN A 5 17.13 40.73 12.07
CA ASN A 5 17.57 39.85 11.00
C ASN A 5 17.18 40.51 9.66
N ARG A 6 18.13 41.18 9.00
CA ARG A 6 17.95 41.96 7.77
C ARG A 6 17.26 41.15 6.65
N ALA A 7 17.32 39.83 6.72
CA ALA A 7 16.59 38.90 5.86
C ALA A 7 15.06 38.92 6.10
N LEU A 8 14.61 39.02 7.37
CA LEU A 8 13.18 39.10 7.71
C LEU A 8 12.57 40.42 7.20
N GLU A 9 13.27 41.54 7.35
CA GLU A 9 12.81 42.84 6.81
C GLU A 9 12.74 42.85 5.27
N HIS A 10 13.64 42.14 4.60
CA HIS A 10 13.59 41.97 3.14
C HIS A 10 12.38 41.14 2.70
N ASN A 11 12.12 40.01 3.37
CA ASN A 11 11.00 39.14 3.04
C ASN A 11 9.66 39.85 3.23
N SER A 12 9.47 40.59 4.32
CA SER A 12 8.23 41.35 4.55
C SER A 12 7.96 42.37 3.44
N LYS A 13 8.98 43.12 2.99
CA LYS A 13 8.82 44.05 1.86
C LYS A 13 8.52 43.35 0.54
N LEU A 14 9.10 42.17 0.31
CA LEU A 14 8.89 41.39 -0.91
C LEU A 14 7.43 40.91 -1.03
N PHE A 15 6.84 40.45 0.08
CA PHE A 15 5.47 39.89 0.09
C PHE A 15 4.36 40.93 0.32
N GLU A 16 4.70 42.20 0.57
CA GLU A 16 3.73 43.31 0.71
C GLU A 16 3.36 43.97 -0.63
N GLY A 17 4.11 43.71 -1.70
CA GLY A 17 3.89 44.29 -3.04
C GLY A 17 2.94 43.48 -3.94
N PHE A 18 2.35 44.14 -4.94
CA PHE A 18 1.66 43.48 -6.06
C PHE A 18 2.64 43.15 -7.19
N GLU A 19 3.75 42.52 -6.85
CA GLU A 19 4.75 42.06 -7.83
C GLU A 19 4.58 40.56 -8.07
N SER A 20 4.67 40.14 -9.33
CA SER A 20 4.64 38.73 -9.71
C SER A 20 6.07 38.21 -9.81
N LEU A 21 6.40 37.21 -9.01
CA LEU A 21 7.72 36.57 -8.98
C LEU A 21 7.57 35.08 -9.31
N THR A 22 8.53 34.53 -10.07
CA THR A 22 8.67 33.08 -10.34
C THR A 22 9.98 32.53 -9.77
N PHE A 23 10.23 31.24 -9.95
CA PHE A 23 11.40 30.55 -9.38
C PHE A 23 12.74 31.18 -9.79
N ASP A 24 12.88 31.61 -11.04
CA ASP A 24 14.14 32.18 -11.57
C ASP A 24 14.41 33.61 -11.11
N ASP A 25 13.42 34.29 -10.52
CA ASP A 25 13.57 35.67 -10.04
C ASP A 25 14.25 35.74 -8.65
N LEU A 26 14.33 34.61 -7.94
CA LEU A 26 14.71 34.54 -6.54
C LEU A 26 15.79 33.48 -6.28
N LEU A 27 16.55 33.70 -5.21
CA LEU A 27 17.54 32.74 -4.71
C LEU A 27 17.41 32.64 -3.18
N VAL A 28 17.66 31.44 -2.65
CA VAL A 28 17.73 31.23 -1.20
C VAL A 28 19.11 31.68 -0.71
N VAL A 29 19.13 32.65 0.21
CA VAL A 29 20.38 33.13 0.81
C VAL A 29 20.91 32.05 1.78
N PRO A 30 22.16 31.57 1.62
CA PRO A 30 22.71 30.55 2.50
C PRO A 30 22.79 31.02 3.96
N GLY A 31 22.36 30.16 4.88
CA GLY A 31 22.55 30.31 6.32
C GLY A 31 23.65 29.40 6.83
N TRP A 32 24.05 29.62 8.08
CA TRP A 32 24.93 28.69 8.79
C TRP A 32 24.17 27.37 9.11
N SER A 33 24.83 26.21 9.02
CA SER A 33 24.24 24.89 9.38
C SER A 33 25.23 23.99 10.13
N GLU A 34 24.74 23.28 11.16
CA GLU A 34 25.43 22.23 11.94
C GLU A 34 25.10 20.84 11.38
N LEU A 35 24.04 20.73 10.59
CA LEU A 35 23.50 19.49 10.05
C LEU A 35 24.12 19.16 8.70
N LEU A 36 24.41 17.88 8.48
CA LEU A 36 24.80 17.37 7.18
C LEU A 36 23.56 17.12 6.31
N PRO A 37 23.67 17.23 4.97
CA PRO A 37 22.50 17.10 4.08
C PRO A 37 21.69 15.81 4.21
N HIS A 38 22.32 14.68 4.60
CA HIS A 38 21.64 13.39 4.74
C HIS A 38 20.94 13.21 6.10
N GLU A 39 21.17 14.14 7.04
CA GLU A 39 20.52 14.16 8.35
C GLU A 39 19.26 15.04 8.37
N VAL A 40 19.00 15.74 7.26
CA VAL A 40 17.84 16.62 7.11
C VAL A 40 16.57 15.79 6.98
N ASP A 41 15.63 16.02 7.89
CA ASP A 41 14.27 15.50 7.75
C ASP A 41 13.50 16.35 6.73
N VAL A 42 13.09 15.70 5.64
CA VAL A 42 12.31 16.31 4.56
C VAL A 42 10.82 15.95 4.65
N SER A 43 10.40 15.31 5.74
CA SER A 43 9.01 14.91 5.93
C SER A 43 8.06 16.11 5.91
N THR A 44 6.83 15.85 5.47
CA THR A 44 5.79 16.87 5.33
C THR A 44 4.41 16.30 5.62
N SER A 45 3.37 17.14 5.56
CA SER A 45 1.97 16.72 5.67
C SER A 45 1.18 17.12 4.43
N LEU A 46 0.38 16.19 3.93
CA LEU A 46 -0.60 16.42 2.87
C LEU A 46 -2.00 16.10 3.44
N ALA A 47 -2.86 17.11 3.56
CA ALA A 47 -4.22 16.95 4.11
C ALA A 47 -4.26 16.20 5.47
N GLY A 48 -3.28 16.46 6.35
CA GLY A 48 -3.17 15.80 7.66
C GLY A 48 -2.44 14.44 7.64
N MET A 49 -2.15 13.89 6.46
CA MET A 49 -1.38 12.66 6.29
C MET A 49 0.12 12.96 6.26
N GLY A 50 0.91 12.28 7.08
CA GLY A 50 2.38 12.41 7.03
C GLY A 50 2.99 11.74 5.79
N LEU A 51 3.94 12.40 5.14
CA LEU A 51 4.73 11.89 4.01
C LEU A 51 6.21 11.97 4.36
N GLY A 52 6.96 10.90 4.07
CA GLY A 52 8.41 10.88 4.29
C GLY A 52 9.19 11.70 3.27
N VAL A 53 8.63 11.90 2.08
CA VAL A 53 9.22 12.68 0.99
C VAL A 53 8.17 13.63 0.43
N PRO A 54 8.47 14.93 0.24
CA PRO A 54 7.50 15.94 -0.20
C PRO A 54 7.30 15.93 -1.72
N LEU A 55 7.04 14.74 -2.28
CA LEU A 55 6.85 14.52 -3.71
C LEU A 55 5.48 13.90 -3.99
N LEU A 56 4.73 14.59 -4.85
CA LEU A 56 3.40 14.20 -5.33
C LEU A 56 3.46 14.09 -6.85
N SER A 57 3.03 12.96 -7.43
CA SER A 57 2.95 12.86 -8.89
C SER A 57 1.65 13.47 -9.43
N ALA A 58 1.75 14.13 -10.58
CA ALA A 58 0.61 14.80 -11.22
C ALA A 58 -0.44 13.80 -11.71
N ALA A 59 -1.71 14.18 -11.62
CA ALA A 59 -2.86 13.36 -12.02
C ALA A 59 -3.09 13.38 -13.54
N MET A 60 -2.08 12.98 -14.31
CA MET A 60 -2.10 12.95 -15.77
C MET A 60 -1.97 11.50 -16.28
N ASP A 61 -2.65 11.18 -17.37
CA ASP A 61 -2.64 9.85 -18.01
C ASP A 61 -1.25 9.38 -18.44
N THR A 62 -0.41 10.32 -18.87
CA THR A 62 0.99 10.07 -19.25
C THR A 62 1.95 9.99 -18.07
N VAL A 63 1.46 10.20 -16.83
CA VAL A 63 2.30 10.28 -15.63
C VAL A 63 1.92 9.19 -14.63
N THR A 64 0.69 9.23 -14.10
CA THR A 64 0.38 8.48 -12.87
C THR A 64 -0.73 7.47 -13.05
N GLU A 65 -0.34 6.23 -13.28
CA GLU A 65 -1.14 5.04 -13.02
C GLU A 65 -0.56 4.23 -11.84
N ALA A 66 -1.19 3.10 -11.52
CA ALA A 66 -0.78 2.21 -10.43
C ALA A 66 0.75 1.93 -10.37
N PRO A 67 1.48 1.66 -11.47
CA PRO A 67 2.92 1.41 -11.38
C PRO A 67 3.73 2.57 -10.78
N LEU A 68 3.47 3.81 -11.21
CA LEU A 68 4.16 4.98 -10.65
C LEU A 68 3.67 5.27 -9.23
N ALA A 69 2.37 5.19 -8.97
CA ALA A 69 1.82 5.41 -7.65
C ALA A 69 2.43 4.45 -6.60
N ILE A 70 2.57 3.16 -6.95
CA ILE A 70 3.25 2.16 -6.12
C ILE A 70 4.72 2.54 -5.90
N ALA A 71 5.46 2.83 -6.98
CA ALA A 71 6.88 3.15 -6.87
C ALA A 71 7.11 4.38 -5.98
N LEU A 72 6.36 5.46 -6.21
CA LEU A 72 6.50 6.71 -5.47
C LEU A 72 6.08 6.58 -4.00
N ALA A 73 4.98 5.87 -3.73
CA ALA A 73 4.57 5.57 -2.36
C ALA A 73 5.62 4.74 -1.61
N ARG A 74 6.29 3.79 -2.27
CA ARG A 74 7.39 3.03 -1.66
C ARG A 74 8.60 3.91 -1.32
N GLU A 75 8.87 4.96 -2.07
CA GLU A 75 9.95 5.92 -1.75
C GLU A 75 9.54 6.99 -0.72
N GLY A 76 8.27 6.98 -0.27
CA GLY A 76 7.76 7.91 0.75
C GLY A 76 7.06 9.15 0.21
N GLY A 77 6.96 9.28 -1.11
CA GLY A 77 6.06 10.23 -1.77
C GLY A 77 4.65 9.65 -1.87
N ILE A 78 3.84 10.20 -2.79
CA ILE A 78 2.50 9.68 -3.04
C ILE A 78 2.05 10.00 -4.47
N GLY A 79 1.30 9.09 -5.11
CA GLY A 79 0.80 9.29 -6.47
C GLY A 79 -0.67 9.68 -6.49
N VAL A 80 -1.06 10.52 -7.45
CA VAL A 80 -2.47 10.84 -7.75
C VAL A 80 -2.88 10.22 -9.07
N LEU A 81 -3.78 9.25 -9.04
CA LEU A 81 -4.31 8.60 -10.24
C LEU A 81 -5.15 9.59 -11.07
N HIS A 82 -4.88 9.69 -12.36
CA HIS A 82 -5.65 10.55 -13.25
C HIS A 82 -7.09 10.06 -13.43
N ARG A 83 -7.98 10.95 -13.88
CA ARG A 83 -9.41 10.66 -14.09
C ARG A 83 -9.78 10.32 -15.54
N ASN A 84 -8.82 10.27 -16.45
CA ASN A 84 -9.01 9.89 -17.86
C ASN A 84 -9.18 8.37 -18.02
N LEU A 85 -10.07 7.79 -17.22
CA LEU A 85 -10.39 6.37 -17.09
C LEU A 85 -11.90 6.24 -16.79
N SER A 86 -12.46 5.05 -17.01
CA SER A 86 -13.77 4.73 -16.43
C SER A 86 -13.70 4.80 -14.89
N VAL A 87 -14.85 4.83 -14.22
CA VAL A 87 -14.88 4.85 -12.74
C VAL A 87 -14.28 3.54 -12.21
N GLU A 88 -14.64 2.43 -12.86
CA GLU A 88 -14.20 1.08 -12.55
C GLU A 88 -12.70 0.92 -12.73
N ASP A 89 -12.14 1.36 -13.87
CA ASP A 89 -10.71 1.23 -14.13
C ASP A 89 -9.89 2.05 -13.12
N GLN A 90 -10.33 3.27 -12.79
CA GLN A 90 -9.65 4.10 -11.80
C GLN A 90 -9.68 3.44 -10.41
N ALA A 91 -10.82 2.86 -10.03
CA ALA A 91 -10.97 2.11 -8.79
C ALA A 91 -10.08 0.86 -8.77
N ASP A 92 -9.95 0.14 -9.88
CA ASP A 92 -9.05 -1.00 -10.03
C ASP A 92 -7.57 -0.58 -9.87
N HIS A 93 -7.19 0.62 -10.36
CA HIS A 93 -5.87 1.17 -10.10
C HIS A 93 -5.64 1.47 -8.61
N VAL A 94 -6.63 2.02 -7.90
CA VAL A 94 -6.56 2.19 -6.43
C VAL A 94 -6.33 0.84 -5.77
N GLU A 95 -7.17 -0.15 -6.06
CA GLU A 95 -7.09 -1.49 -5.48
C GLU A 95 -5.70 -2.12 -5.71
N ARG A 96 -5.17 -2.02 -6.93
CA ARG A 96 -3.83 -2.50 -7.26
C ARG A 96 -2.74 -1.85 -6.41
N VAL A 97 -2.85 -0.55 -6.12
CA VAL A 97 -1.90 0.15 -5.24
C VAL A 97 -2.04 -0.35 -3.80
N LYS A 98 -3.27 -0.41 -3.26
CA LYS A 98 -3.52 -0.87 -1.89
C LYS A 98 -3.12 -2.33 -1.65
N LEU A 99 -3.22 -3.20 -2.68
CA LEU A 99 -2.81 -4.60 -2.62
C LEU A 99 -1.31 -4.83 -2.89
N SER A 100 -0.59 -3.82 -3.40
CA SER A 100 0.82 -3.98 -3.79
C SER A 100 1.75 -4.26 -2.61
N GLN A 101 1.40 -3.73 -1.44
CA GLN A 101 2.06 -3.93 -0.17
C GLN A 101 1.01 -3.75 0.91
N SER A 102 0.91 -4.72 1.79
CA SER A 102 0.04 -4.69 2.96
C SER A 102 0.82 -5.26 4.13
N GLY A 103 0.79 -4.62 5.29
CA GLY A 103 1.39 -5.16 6.51
C GLY A 103 0.72 -6.47 6.93
N MET A 104 -0.59 -6.58 6.66
CA MET A 104 -1.44 -7.73 6.94
C MET A 104 -2.51 -7.82 5.84
N ILE A 105 -2.69 -8.99 5.24
CA ILE A 105 -3.77 -9.23 4.28
C ILE A 105 -5.04 -9.51 5.08
N THR A 106 -6.00 -8.58 5.04
CA THR A 106 -7.34 -8.74 5.63
C THR A 106 -8.23 -9.52 4.67
N ALA A 107 -8.89 -10.58 5.14
CA ALA A 107 -9.70 -11.48 4.29
C ALA A 107 -8.92 -12.14 3.13
N PRO A 108 -7.87 -12.92 3.42
CA PRO A 108 -7.12 -13.64 2.39
C PRO A 108 -8.03 -14.59 1.60
N VAL A 109 -7.77 -14.71 0.29
CA VAL A 109 -8.44 -15.71 -0.55
C VAL A 109 -8.15 -17.10 0.00
N SER A 110 -9.20 -17.85 0.31
CA SER A 110 -9.11 -19.22 0.82
C SER A 110 -9.88 -20.20 -0.06
N LEU A 111 -9.52 -21.47 -0.01
CA LEU A 111 -10.21 -22.54 -0.72
C LEU A 111 -10.77 -23.60 0.24
N PRO A 112 -11.85 -24.30 -0.12
CA PRO A 112 -12.31 -25.45 0.64
C PRO A 112 -11.35 -26.65 0.48
N PRO A 113 -11.30 -27.60 1.42
CA PRO A 113 -10.43 -28.79 1.32
C PRO A 113 -10.73 -29.65 0.10
N THR A 114 -11.97 -29.56 -0.41
CA THR A 114 -12.47 -30.30 -1.57
C THR A 114 -12.18 -29.62 -2.90
N ALA A 115 -11.61 -28.40 -2.91
CA ALA A 115 -11.20 -27.73 -4.15
C ALA A 115 -10.15 -28.59 -4.86
N SER A 116 -10.14 -28.56 -6.19
CA SER A 116 -9.13 -29.29 -6.94
C SER A 116 -7.77 -28.58 -6.89
N LEU A 117 -6.69 -29.33 -7.11
CA LEU A 117 -5.35 -28.75 -7.23
C LEU A 117 -5.29 -27.71 -8.36
N ALA A 118 -5.98 -27.97 -9.49
CA ALA A 118 -6.09 -27.02 -10.60
C ALA A 118 -6.78 -25.70 -10.20
N ASP A 119 -7.83 -25.75 -9.37
CA ASP A 119 -8.48 -24.54 -8.85
C ASP A 119 -7.51 -23.72 -8.00
N ALA A 120 -6.71 -24.40 -7.18
CA ALA A 120 -5.70 -23.75 -6.35
C ALA A 120 -4.61 -23.09 -7.18
N GLU A 121 -4.07 -23.77 -8.19
CA GLU A 121 -3.08 -23.20 -9.10
C GLU A 121 -3.65 -21.99 -9.87
N LEU A 122 -4.91 -22.06 -10.30
CA LEU A 122 -5.59 -20.95 -10.96
C LEU A 122 -5.70 -19.74 -10.04
N VAL A 123 -6.13 -19.93 -8.79
CA VAL A 123 -6.22 -18.85 -7.78
C VAL A 123 -4.84 -18.26 -7.50
N MET A 124 -3.82 -19.12 -7.31
CA MET A 124 -2.45 -18.69 -7.04
C MET A 124 -1.86 -17.87 -8.19
N SER A 125 -2.08 -18.30 -9.43
CA SER A 125 -1.66 -17.61 -10.65
C SER A 125 -2.39 -16.28 -10.81
N ARG A 126 -3.72 -16.27 -10.71
CA ARG A 126 -4.58 -15.09 -10.87
C ARG A 126 -4.22 -13.99 -9.87
N HIS A 127 -4.06 -14.35 -8.60
CA HIS A 127 -3.76 -13.40 -7.53
C HIS A 127 -2.25 -13.21 -7.29
N LYS A 128 -1.39 -13.91 -8.05
CA LYS A 128 0.07 -13.88 -7.91
C LYS A 128 0.55 -14.14 -6.46
N ILE A 129 -0.12 -15.07 -5.78
CA ILE A 129 0.17 -15.48 -4.41
C ILE A 129 0.86 -16.85 -4.39
N SER A 130 1.83 -17.04 -3.49
CA SER A 130 2.63 -18.29 -3.40
C SER A 130 2.08 -19.28 -2.37
N GLY A 131 0.86 -19.06 -1.89
CA GLY A 131 0.14 -19.98 -1.02
C GLY A 131 -1.25 -19.48 -0.66
N VAL A 132 -2.12 -20.44 -0.39
CA VAL A 132 -3.56 -20.27 -0.19
C VAL A 132 -3.97 -20.98 1.09
N PRO A 133 -4.54 -20.26 2.07
CA PRO A 133 -5.17 -20.88 3.24
C PRO A 133 -6.34 -21.78 2.84
N ILE A 134 -6.45 -22.93 3.48
CA ILE A 134 -7.55 -23.88 3.26
C ILE A 134 -8.47 -23.83 4.46
N CYS A 135 -9.74 -23.51 4.23
CA CYS A 135 -10.74 -23.32 5.28
C CYS A 135 -11.93 -24.25 5.08
N ASP A 136 -12.49 -24.76 6.17
CA ASP A 136 -13.73 -25.54 6.12
C ASP A 136 -14.95 -24.64 5.78
N PRO A 137 -16.14 -25.22 5.55
CA PRO A 137 -17.36 -24.45 5.26
C PRO A 137 -17.78 -23.47 6.37
N SER A 138 -17.27 -23.63 7.60
CA SER A 138 -17.52 -22.73 8.72
C SER A 138 -16.50 -21.60 8.83
N GLY A 139 -15.49 -21.57 7.94
CA GLY A 139 -14.42 -20.59 7.89
C GLY A 139 -13.22 -20.92 8.77
N VAL A 140 -13.19 -22.10 9.41
CA VAL A 140 -12.08 -22.54 10.26
C VAL A 140 -10.89 -22.93 9.39
N LEU A 141 -9.71 -22.41 9.74
CA LEU A 141 -8.47 -22.75 9.04
C LEU A 141 -8.10 -24.21 9.34
N VAL A 142 -8.04 -25.04 8.30
CA VAL A 142 -7.70 -26.47 8.41
C VAL A 142 -6.40 -26.83 7.71
N GLY A 143 -5.83 -25.92 6.94
CA GLY A 143 -4.56 -26.15 6.25
C GLY A 143 -4.04 -24.92 5.54
N ILE A 144 -2.83 -25.05 4.99
CA ILE A 144 -2.28 -24.10 4.02
C ILE A 144 -1.62 -24.86 2.88
N LEU A 145 -1.91 -24.45 1.66
CA LEU A 145 -1.25 -24.95 0.45
C LEU A 145 -0.24 -23.91 -0.03
N THR A 146 0.97 -24.32 -0.37
CA THR A 146 2.04 -23.42 -0.83
C THR A 146 2.69 -23.93 -2.11
N ASN A 147 3.46 -23.06 -2.78
CA ASN A 147 4.27 -23.44 -3.95
C ASN A 147 5.19 -24.64 -3.69
N ARG A 148 5.59 -24.91 -2.43
CA ARG A 148 6.48 -26.03 -2.10
C ARG A 148 5.73 -27.37 -2.17
N ASP A 149 4.46 -27.35 -1.79
CA ASP A 149 3.62 -28.54 -1.70
C ASP A 149 3.23 -29.05 -3.09
N VAL A 150 3.02 -28.12 -4.03
CA VAL A 150 2.59 -28.43 -5.41
C VAL A 150 3.74 -28.60 -6.39
N ARG A 151 4.99 -28.32 -5.98
CA ARG A 151 6.16 -28.23 -6.87
C ARG A 151 6.43 -29.50 -7.68
N PHE A 152 6.07 -30.65 -7.14
CA PHE A 152 6.30 -31.97 -7.74
C PHE A 152 5.01 -32.65 -8.20
N CYS A 153 3.89 -31.95 -8.14
CA CYS A 153 2.63 -32.43 -8.68
C CYS A 153 2.67 -32.47 -10.20
N THR A 154 1.93 -33.39 -10.79
CA THR A 154 1.82 -33.56 -12.24
C THR A 154 0.40 -33.33 -12.69
N SER A 155 0.14 -33.23 -14.00
CA SER A 155 -1.22 -33.07 -14.53
C SER A 155 -2.18 -34.21 -14.17
N ALA A 156 -1.65 -35.36 -13.69
CA ALA A 156 -2.48 -36.44 -13.16
C ALA A 156 -3.09 -36.10 -11.77
N ASP A 157 -2.51 -35.11 -11.08
CA ASP A 157 -2.92 -34.67 -9.74
C ASP A 157 -3.93 -33.51 -9.78
N ASP A 158 -4.10 -32.85 -10.92
CA ASP A 158 -4.94 -31.65 -11.10
C ASP A 158 -6.36 -31.79 -10.53
N ALA A 159 -6.97 -32.96 -10.73
CA ALA A 159 -8.34 -33.26 -10.29
C ALA A 159 -8.44 -33.70 -8.82
N ARG A 160 -7.32 -33.95 -8.14
CA ARG A 160 -7.29 -34.40 -6.74
C ARG A 160 -7.56 -33.21 -5.81
N PRO A 161 -8.16 -33.45 -4.64
CA PRO A 161 -8.47 -32.37 -3.70
C PRO A 161 -7.21 -31.78 -3.07
N VAL A 162 -7.23 -30.48 -2.79
CA VAL A 162 -6.12 -29.76 -2.13
C VAL A 162 -5.80 -30.31 -0.74
N SER A 163 -6.75 -30.98 -0.08
CA SER A 163 -6.54 -31.69 1.18
C SER A 163 -5.44 -32.74 1.13
N ASP A 164 -5.17 -33.33 -0.04
CA ASP A 164 -4.14 -34.35 -0.24
C ASP A 164 -2.72 -33.77 -0.22
N PHE A 165 -2.58 -32.46 -0.45
CA PHE A 165 -1.29 -31.79 -0.67
C PHE A 165 -1.00 -30.70 0.38
N MET A 166 -2.03 -30.15 1.01
CA MET A 166 -1.86 -29.07 1.99
C MET A 166 -1.10 -29.53 3.24
N THR A 167 -0.41 -28.59 3.90
CA THR A 167 0.05 -28.79 5.27
C THR A 167 -1.14 -28.60 6.21
N SER A 168 -1.51 -29.63 6.98
CA SER A 168 -2.65 -29.62 7.93
C SER A 168 -2.23 -29.77 9.39
N GLU A 169 -1.11 -30.46 9.65
CA GLU A 169 -0.56 -30.65 11.00
C GLU A 169 0.53 -29.63 11.32
N GLY A 170 0.62 -29.22 12.59
CA GLY A 170 1.66 -28.28 13.04
C GLY A 170 1.53 -26.87 12.46
N LEU A 171 0.32 -26.48 12.05
CA LEU A 171 0.04 -25.12 11.58
C LEU A 171 0.37 -24.11 12.67
N VAL A 172 1.31 -23.23 12.36
CA VAL A 172 1.64 -22.09 13.20
C VAL A 172 0.71 -20.96 12.80
N THR A 173 -0.12 -20.52 13.73
CA THR A 173 -1.04 -19.40 13.56
C THR A 173 -0.77 -18.34 14.63
N ALA A 174 -1.32 -17.14 14.43
CA ALA A 174 -1.30 -16.09 15.43
C ALA A 174 -2.69 -15.45 15.58
N PRO A 175 -3.01 -14.83 16.73
CA PRO A 175 -4.32 -14.21 16.93
C PRO A 175 -4.51 -12.97 16.04
N LEU A 176 -5.77 -12.61 15.77
CA LEU A 176 -6.09 -11.30 15.18
C LEU A 176 -5.56 -10.17 16.07
N GLY A 177 -5.01 -9.13 15.44
CA GLY A 177 -4.34 -8.02 16.13
C GLY A 177 -2.85 -8.23 16.38
N THR A 178 -2.28 -9.38 15.98
CA THR A 178 -0.81 -9.59 16.00
C THR A 178 -0.12 -8.48 15.21
N THR A 179 0.83 -7.81 15.86
CA THR A 179 1.61 -6.74 15.24
C THR A 179 2.61 -7.30 14.25
N LEU A 180 3.10 -6.46 13.32
CA LEU A 180 4.10 -6.91 12.36
C LEU A 180 5.40 -7.38 13.06
N ASP A 181 5.81 -6.70 14.13
CA ASP A 181 7.03 -7.07 14.87
C ASP A 181 6.89 -8.42 15.57
N GLU A 182 5.73 -8.70 16.16
CA GLU A 182 5.43 -10.03 16.71
C GLU A 182 5.41 -11.09 15.62
N ALA A 183 4.80 -10.79 14.48
CA ALA A 183 4.75 -11.70 13.34
C ALA A 183 6.17 -12.02 12.82
N VAL A 184 7.07 -11.04 12.74
CA VAL A 184 8.49 -11.24 12.40
C VAL A 184 9.14 -12.25 13.34
N GLN A 185 8.92 -12.12 14.65
CA GLN A 185 9.48 -13.04 15.64
C GLN A 185 8.93 -14.47 15.49
N ILE A 186 7.62 -14.61 15.23
CA ILE A 186 6.98 -15.92 15.03
C ILE A 186 7.50 -16.58 13.74
N LEU A 187 7.50 -15.85 12.62
CA LEU A 187 7.99 -16.34 11.32
C LEU A 187 9.46 -16.79 11.43
N HIS A 188 10.30 -16.00 12.10
CA HIS A 188 11.72 -16.34 12.32
C HIS A 188 11.90 -17.58 13.21
N ARG A 189 11.18 -17.66 14.34
CA ARG A 189 11.26 -18.79 15.28
C ARG A 189 10.86 -20.11 14.63
N HIS A 190 9.78 -20.10 13.86
CA HIS A 190 9.22 -21.30 13.24
C HIS A 190 9.76 -21.57 11.83
N ARG A 191 10.58 -20.67 11.28
CA ARG A 191 11.18 -20.76 9.93
C ARG A 191 10.15 -20.96 8.82
N ILE A 192 9.04 -20.25 8.92
CA ILE A 192 7.92 -20.27 7.97
C ILE A 192 7.82 -18.93 7.23
N GLU A 193 7.22 -18.94 6.04
CA GLU A 193 7.11 -17.74 5.20
C GLU A 193 5.73 -17.04 5.28
N LYS A 194 4.75 -17.72 5.83
CA LYS A 194 3.34 -17.29 5.87
C LYS A 194 2.78 -17.59 7.25
N LEU A 195 2.14 -16.61 7.85
CA LEU A 195 1.53 -16.70 9.18
C LEU A 195 0.04 -16.37 9.06
N PRO A 196 -0.83 -17.39 9.03
CA PRO A 196 -2.27 -17.20 9.11
C PRO A 196 -2.67 -16.60 10.44
N LEU A 197 -3.57 -15.63 10.40
CA LEU A 197 -4.16 -15.00 11.57
C LEU A 197 -5.58 -15.52 11.77
N VAL A 198 -5.85 -16.03 12.97
CA VAL A 198 -7.13 -16.66 13.31
C VAL A 198 -7.80 -15.98 14.49
N ASP A 199 -9.14 -16.01 14.51
CA ASP A 199 -9.92 -15.59 15.67
C ASP A 199 -9.91 -16.66 16.79
N THR A 200 -10.63 -16.39 17.88
CA THR A 200 -10.74 -17.32 19.01
C THR A 200 -11.46 -18.63 18.67
N ALA A 201 -12.22 -18.68 17.59
CA ALA A 201 -12.89 -19.88 17.09
C ALA A 201 -12.04 -20.62 16.03
N GLY A 202 -10.82 -20.16 15.74
CA GLY A 202 -9.93 -20.75 14.73
C GLY A 202 -10.27 -20.33 13.29
N ARG A 203 -11.15 -19.35 13.10
CA ARG A 203 -11.54 -18.86 11.78
C ARG A 203 -10.47 -17.93 11.22
N LEU A 204 -10.18 -18.08 9.94
CA LEU A 204 -9.19 -17.26 9.25
C LEU A 204 -9.69 -15.82 9.11
N GLY A 205 -8.95 -14.87 9.66
CA GLY A 205 -9.24 -13.44 9.50
C GLY A 205 -8.12 -12.65 8.81
N GLY A 206 -6.90 -13.20 8.73
CA GLY A 206 -5.80 -12.52 8.05
C GLY A 206 -4.63 -13.42 7.64
N LEU A 207 -3.69 -12.86 6.89
CA LEU A 207 -2.44 -13.53 6.50
C LEU A 207 -1.27 -12.52 6.47
N ILE A 208 -0.17 -12.84 7.16
CA ILE A 208 1.08 -12.09 7.09
C ILE A 208 2.12 -12.90 6.33
N THR A 209 2.89 -12.26 5.45
CA THR A 209 3.93 -12.92 4.66
C THR A 209 5.31 -12.30 4.86
N VAL A 210 6.36 -13.13 4.78
CA VAL A 210 7.76 -12.65 4.79
C VAL A 210 8.04 -11.69 3.63
N LYS A 211 7.36 -11.87 2.49
CA LYS A 211 7.49 -10.96 1.35
C LYS A 211 7.11 -9.52 1.72
N ASP A 212 6.02 -9.34 2.46
CA ASP A 212 5.56 -8.00 2.83
C ASP A 212 6.40 -7.37 3.93
N ILE A 213 6.92 -8.18 4.85
CA ILE A 213 7.93 -7.75 5.83
C ILE A 213 9.19 -7.24 5.12
N ASN A 214 9.70 -8.00 4.15
CA ASN A 214 10.91 -7.62 3.41
C ASN A 214 10.72 -6.31 2.64
N LYS A 215 9.54 -6.09 2.03
CA LYS A 215 9.23 -4.82 1.36
C LYS A 215 9.31 -3.63 2.33
N ARG A 216 8.84 -3.79 3.57
CA ARG A 216 8.88 -2.74 4.60
C ARG A 216 10.31 -2.46 5.07
N ILE A 217 11.14 -3.49 5.22
CA ILE A 217 12.56 -3.35 5.56
C ILE A 217 13.33 -2.66 4.44
N GLU A 218 13.05 -3.02 3.18
CA GLU A 218 13.69 -2.42 2.00
C GLU A 218 13.36 -0.93 1.86
N LYS A 219 12.14 -0.54 2.25
CA LYS A 219 11.59 0.80 2.06
C LYS A 219 10.97 1.33 3.37
N PRO A 220 11.81 1.77 4.32
CA PRO A 220 11.35 2.22 5.64
C PRO A 220 10.54 3.52 5.57
N ASN A 221 10.80 4.36 4.56
CA ASN A 221 10.11 5.64 4.38
C ASN A 221 8.81 5.53 3.59
N ALA A 222 8.36 4.31 3.25
CA ALA A 222 7.16 4.12 2.46
C ALA A 222 5.94 4.84 3.07
N SER A 223 5.15 5.49 2.21
CA SER A 223 3.91 6.15 2.59
C SER A 223 2.82 5.10 2.80
N LEU A 224 2.55 4.79 4.08
CA LEU A 224 1.62 3.73 4.49
C LEU A 224 0.41 4.28 5.25
N ASP A 225 -0.76 3.68 5.02
CA ASP A 225 -1.93 3.88 5.87
C ASP A 225 -1.81 3.14 7.21
N GLU A 226 -2.81 3.29 8.08
CA GLU A 226 -2.84 2.66 9.40
C GLU A 226 -2.83 1.12 9.35
N GLN A 227 -3.22 0.54 8.21
CA GLN A 227 -3.24 -0.91 7.96
C GLN A 227 -1.93 -1.40 7.32
N GLY A 228 -0.98 -0.49 7.10
CA GLY A 228 0.31 -0.79 6.46
C GLY A 228 0.21 -1.00 4.96
N ARG A 229 -0.83 -0.47 4.30
CA ARG A 229 -0.97 -0.47 2.84
C ARG A 229 -0.40 0.81 2.24
N LEU A 230 0.12 0.78 1.01
CA LEU A 230 0.57 2.00 0.35
C LEU A 230 -0.55 3.03 0.25
N ARG A 231 -0.23 4.30 0.44
CA ARG A 231 -1.19 5.39 0.22
C ARG A 231 -1.28 5.77 -1.25
N VAL A 232 -2.46 6.20 -1.67
CA VAL A 232 -2.75 6.64 -3.04
C VAL A 232 -3.85 7.71 -3.04
N GLY A 233 -3.68 8.70 -3.92
CA GLY A 233 -4.73 9.66 -4.23
C GLY A 233 -5.35 9.41 -5.60
N ALA A 234 -6.49 10.02 -5.85
CA ALA A 234 -7.14 9.98 -7.16
C ALA A 234 -7.75 11.34 -7.51
N ALA A 235 -7.62 11.75 -8.77
CA ALA A 235 -8.30 12.92 -9.28
C ALA A 235 -9.76 12.62 -9.58
N VAL A 236 -10.63 13.59 -9.32
CA VAL A 236 -12.06 13.54 -9.63
C VAL A 236 -12.49 14.85 -10.28
N GLY A 237 -13.46 14.77 -11.19
CA GLY A 237 -14.06 15.97 -11.78
C GLY A 237 -15.05 16.63 -10.84
N VAL A 238 -15.67 17.72 -11.32
CA VAL A 238 -16.76 18.44 -10.62
C VAL A 238 -18.15 17.92 -10.96
N THR A 239 -18.31 17.13 -12.04
CA THR A 239 -19.62 16.70 -12.55
C THR A 239 -19.99 15.26 -12.20
N ASP A 240 -18.99 14.37 -12.07
CA ASP A 240 -19.14 12.93 -11.82
C ASP A 240 -18.64 12.54 -10.41
N THR A 241 -18.59 13.51 -9.50
CA THR A 241 -17.84 13.40 -8.24
C THR A 241 -18.40 12.33 -7.30
N VAL A 242 -19.71 12.21 -7.14
CA VAL A 242 -20.30 11.34 -6.10
C VAL A 242 -20.03 9.87 -6.40
N GLU A 243 -20.51 9.38 -7.56
CA GLU A 243 -20.34 7.98 -7.97
C GLU A 243 -18.86 7.57 -8.03
N ARG A 244 -18.01 8.45 -8.58
CA ARG A 244 -16.57 8.18 -8.66
C ARG A 244 -15.92 8.14 -7.29
N VAL A 245 -16.22 9.09 -6.40
CA VAL A 245 -15.65 9.10 -5.04
C VAL A 245 -16.11 7.88 -4.25
N GLU A 246 -17.37 7.47 -4.37
CA GLU A 246 -17.89 6.25 -3.73
C GLU A 246 -17.10 5.02 -4.19
N ALA A 247 -16.96 4.81 -5.49
CA ALA A 247 -16.20 3.68 -6.03
C ALA A 247 -14.72 3.69 -5.59
N LEU A 248 -14.09 4.86 -5.53
CA LEU A 248 -12.70 5.00 -5.07
C LEU A 248 -12.58 4.76 -3.55
N ALA A 249 -13.55 5.23 -2.76
CA ALA A 249 -13.60 5.03 -1.32
C ALA A 249 -13.80 3.55 -0.96
N ASP A 250 -14.64 2.84 -1.70
CA ASP A 250 -14.84 1.39 -1.57
C ASP A 250 -13.54 0.60 -1.77
N LYS A 251 -12.63 1.10 -2.63
CA LYS A 251 -11.30 0.53 -2.85
C LYS A 251 -10.23 1.06 -1.88
N GLY A 252 -10.58 2.01 -1.02
CA GLY A 252 -9.70 2.53 0.03
C GLY A 252 -8.71 3.59 -0.45
N VAL A 253 -9.12 4.49 -1.35
CA VAL A 253 -8.35 5.70 -1.68
C VAL A 253 -8.12 6.54 -0.42
N ASP A 254 -6.92 7.15 -0.28
CA ASP A 254 -6.56 7.88 0.93
C ASP A 254 -6.94 9.37 0.86
N PHE A 255 -6.99 9.95 -0.35
CA PHE A 255 -7.46 11.31 -0.59
C PHE A 255 -7.91 11.50 -2.04
N VAL A 256 -8.70 12.54 -2.29
CA VAL A 256 -9.11 12.93 -3.63
C VAL A 256 -8.65 14.33 -3.98
N VAL A 257 -8.35 14.54 -5.26
CA VAL A 257 -8.00 15.85 -5.81
C VAL A 257 -9.12 16.28 -6.76
N ILE A 258 -9.79 17.39 -6.45
CA ILE A 258 -10.78 17.97 -7.36
C ILE A 258 -10.01 18.65 -8.50
N ASP A 259 -10.05 18.05 -9.67
CA ASP A 259 -9.29 18.49 -10.84
C ASP A 259 -10.15 19.41 -11.72
N THR A 260 -9.87 20.71 -11.63
CA THR A 260 -10.50 21.77 -12.42
C THR A 260 -9.49 22.85 -12.75
N ALA A 261 -9.60 23.43 -13.95
CA ALA A 261 -8.75 24.55 -14.36
C ALA A 261 -8.99 25.81 -13.52
N HIS A 262 -10.19 25.98 -12.96
CA HIS A 262 -10.51 27.10 -12.07
C HIS A 262 -11.27 26.58 -10.84
N GLY A 263 -10.59 26.54 -9.70
CA GLY A 263 -11.17 26.02 -8.44
C GLY A 263 -11.97 27.04 -7.63
N HIS A 264 -11.87 28.33 -7.95
CA HIS A 264 -12.62 29.41 -7.27
C HIS A 264 -13.92 29.70 -8.01
N THR A 265 -14.80 28.71 -8.02
CA THR A 265 -16.15 28.77 -8.62
C THR A 265 -17.22 28.54 -7.58
#